data_AF-A0A9W6LXB2-F1
#
_entry.id   AF-A0A9W6LXB2-F1
#
_cell.length_a   1.000
_cell.length_b   1.000
_cell.length_c   1.000
_cell.angle_alpha   90.00
_cell.angle_beta   90.00
_cell.angle_gamma   90.00
#
_symmetry.space_group_name_H-M   'P 1'
#
loop_
_entity.id
_entity.type
_entity.pdbx_description
1 polymer ?
#
loop_
_entity_poly.entity_id
_entity_poly.type
_entity_poly.pdbx_seq_one_letter_code
_entity_poly.pdbx_strand_id
1 'polypeptide(L)'
;MDSDAPEHEQHRLDLDAASAEQIDDPWSARRRLAWGLAWSIPVVALVVGIVLTSSGTLEFTRTYDGYTYEAEYHTVWPAGLALLATGVLGLTAAAIATALMLTPRPALDSR
;
A
#
# COMPACT_ATOMS: atom_id res chain seq x y z
N MET A 1 4.27 -62.75 -4.03
CA MET A 1 4.53 -61.83 -5.15
C MET A 1 3.42 -60.82 -5.07
N ASP A 2 3.66 -59.70 -4.40
CA ASP A 2 2.70 -58.59 -4.36
C ASP A 2 3.53 -57.33 -4.12
N SER A 3 3.68 -56.56 -5.19
CA SER A 3 4.69 -55.52 -5.38
C SER A 3 4.01 -54.24 -5.87
N ASP A 4 2.84 -53.92 -5.31
CA ASP A 4 2.00 -52.78 -5.71
C ASP A 4 1.96 -51.65 -4.65
N ALA A 5 2.76 -51.75 -3.57
CA ALA A 5 2.74 -50.78 -2.47
C ALA A 5 3.45 -49.41 -2.73
N PRO A 6 4.51 -49.26 -3.56
CA PRO A 6 5.30 -48.03 -3.55
C PRO A 6 4.64 -46.84 -4.27
N GLU A 7 3.80 -47.09 -5.28
CA GLU A 7 3.22 -46.02 -6.11
C GLU A 7 2.12 -45.25 -5.36
N HIS A 8 1.40 -45.91 -4.45
CA HIS A 8 0.36 -45.27 -3.65
C HIS A 8 0.92 -44.34 -2.57
N GLU A 9 2.14 -44.59 -2.07
CA GLU A 9 2.80 -43.69 -1.13
C GLU A 9 3.39 -42.46 -1.82
N GLN A 10 4.02 -42.64 -2.99
CA GLN A 10 4.52 -41.50 -3.77
C GLN A 10 3.39 -40.61 -4.27
N HIS A 11 2.28 -41.19 -4.74
CA HIS A 11 1.12 -40.41 -5.14
C HIS A 11 0.51 -39.61 -3.97
N ARG A 12 0.51 -40.16 -2.74
CA ARG A 12 0.08 -39.44 -1.54
C ARG A 12 1.04 -38.32 -1.16
N LEU A 13 2.35 -38.55 -1.24
CA LEU A 13 3.38 -37.53 -0.97
C LEU A 13 3.32 -36.37 -1.98
N ASP A 14 3.08 -36.67 -3.26
CA ASP A 14 2.91 -35.65 -4.30
C ASP A 14 1.63 -34.83 -4.09
N LEU A 15 0.53 -35.48 -3.67
CA LEU A 15 -0.72 -34.79 -3.33
C LEU A 15 -0.57 -33.93 -2.06
N ASP A 16 0.17 -34.40 -1.06
CA ASP A 16 0.47 -33.63 0.15
C ASP A 16 1.41 -32.46 -0.15
N ALA A 17 2.40 -32.64 -1.04
CA ALA A 17 3.30 -31.58 -1.50
C ALA A 17 2.57 -30.53 -2.34
N ALA A 18 1.71 -30.95 -3.29
CA ALA A 18 0.88 -30.05 -4.08
C ALA A 18 -0.16 -29.31 -3.21
N SER A 19 -0.73 -30.00 -2.20
CA SER A 19 -1.65 -29.39 -1.24
C SER A 19 -0.93 -28.41 -0.32
N ALA A 20 0.32 -28.67 0.07
CA ALA A 20 1.15 -27.76 0.86
C ALA A 20 1.59 -26.51 0.07
N GLU A 21 1.81 -26.64 -1.24
CA GLU A 21 2.11 -25.52 -2.14
C GLU A 21 0.85 -24.67 -2.43
N GLN A 22 -0.35 -25.26 -2.35
CA GLN A 22 -1.66 -24.60 -2.52
C GLN A 22 -2.30 -24.13 -1.20
N ILE A 23 -1.58 -24.16 -0.08
CA ILE A 23 -1.98 -23.33 1.07
C ILE A 23 -1.58 -21.91 0.69
N ASP A 24 -2.51 -21.20 0.04
CA ASP A 24 -2.47 -19.76 -0.18
C ASP A 24 -2.31 -19.08 1.18
N ASP A 25 -1.05 -18.90 1.58
CA ASP A 25 -0.71 -18.44 2.91
C ASP A 25 -1.24 -17.01 3.04
N PRO A 26 -2.31 -16.75 3.81
CA PRO A 26 -3.02 -15.46 3.80
C PRO A 26 -2.10 -14.31 4.22
N TRP A 27 -1.00 -14.65 4.87
CA TRP A 27 0.06 -13.76 5.29
C TRP A 27 0.91 -13.24 4.11
N SER A 28 1.18 -14.07 3.11
CA SER A 28 1.96 -13.70 1.91
C SER A 28 1.19 -12.72 1.02
N ALA A 29 -0.11 -12.96 0.82
CA ALA A 29 -1.01 -12.10 0.08
C ALA A 29 -1.16 -10.72 0.75
N ARG A 30 -1.33 -10.68 2.08
CA ARG A 30 -1.38 -9.43 2.85
C ARG A 30 -0.10 -8.63 2.74
N ARG A 31 1.07 -9.28 2.74
CA ARG A 31 2.36 -8.61 2.63
C ARG A 31 2.56 -7.95 1.26
N ARG A 32 2.11 -8.61 0.18
CA ARG A 32 2.12 -8.04 -1.18
C ARG A 32 1.17 -6.84 -1.30
N LEU A 33 -0.03 -6.94 -0.73
CA LEU A 33 -0.99 -5.82 -0.68
C LEU A 33 -0.45 -4.65 0.13
N ALA A 34 0.09 -4.91 1.32
CA ALA A 34 0.69 -3.88 2.17
C ALA A 34 1.83 -3.15 1.45
N TRP A 35 2.63 -3.87 0.65
CA TRP A 35 3.67 -3.28 -0.17
C TRP A 35 3.09 -2.37 -1.26
N GLY A 36 2.08 -2.81 -1.99
CA GLY A 36 1.39 -1.97 -2.99
C GLY A 36 0.77 -0.72 -2.36
N LEU A 37 0.07 -0.86 -1.24
CA LEU A 37 -0.53 0.26 -0.52
C LEU A 37 0.51 1.25 0.03
N ALA A 38 1.68 0.77 0.45
CA ALA A 38 2.76 1.63 0.95
C ALA A 38 3.24 2.63 -0.11
N TRP A 39 3.10 2.31 -1.40
CA TRP A 39 3.44 3.23 -2.49
C TRP A 39 2.23 4.02 -2.98
N SER A 40 1.04 3.41 -3.05
CA SER A 40 -0.14 4.09 -3.61
C SER A 40 -0.68 5.19 -2.69
N ILE A 41 -0.71 4.97 -1.38
CA ILE A 41 -1.21 5.96 -0.40
C ILE A 41 -0.45 7.29 -0.46
N PRO A 42 0.90 7.33 -0.36
CA PRO A 42 1.64 8.59 -0.40
C PRO A 42 1.53 9.30 -1.75
N VAL A 43 1.44 8.56 -2.86
CA VAL A 43 1.23 9.15 -4.20
C VAL A 43 -0.15 9.82 -4.29
N VAL A 44 -1.21 9.15 -3.82
CA VAL A 44 -2.55 9.74 -3.80
C VAL A 44 -2.59 10.97 -2.89
N ALA A 45 -1.97 10.89 -1.71
CA ALA A 45 -1.86 12.04 -0.80
C ALA A 45 -1.16 13.24 -1.45
N LEU A 46 -0.07 13.00 -2.20
CA LEU A 46 0.62 14.04 -2.97
C LEU A 46 -0.30 14.66 -4.01
N VAL A 47 -0.95 13.86 -4.85
CA VAL A 47 -1.83 14.37 -5.92
C VAL A 47 -2.95 15.22 -5.33
N VAL A 48 -3.63 14.73 -4.29
CA VAL A 48 -4.70 15.46 -3.60
C VAL A 48 -4.15 16.73 -2.96
N GLY A 49 -2.99 16.67 -2.31
CA GLY A 49 -2.33 17.83 -1.71
C GLY A 49 -1.98 18.92 -2.73
N ILE A 50 -1.45 18.55 -3.91
CA ILE A 50 -1.16 19.49 -5.01
C ILE A 50 -2.46 20.18 -5.44
N VAL A 51 -3.52 19.41 -5.69
CA VAL A 51 -4.80 19.93 -6.16
C VAL A 51 -5.37 20.92 -5.14
N LEU A 52 -5.47 20.54 -3.86
CA LEU A 52 -6.01 21.42 -2.81
C LEU A 52 -5.18 22.70 -2.61
N THR A 53 -3.85 22.58 -2.71
CA THR A 53 -2.97 23.75 -2.61
C THR A 53 -3.15 24.69 -3.80
N SER A 54 -3.34 24.14 -4.99
CA SER A 54 -3.52 24.92 -6.23
C SER A 54 -4.89 25.61 -6.33
N SER A 55 -5.95 24.98 -5.83
CA SER A 55 -7.31 25.54 -5.90
C SER A 55 -7.52 26.74 -4.97
N GLY A 56 -6.73 26.83 -3.88
CA GLY A 56 -6.69 27.99 -2.98
C GLY A 56 -7.92 28.15 -2.07
N THR A 57 -9.10 28.30 -2.67
CA THR A 57 -10.38 28.59 -2.00
C THR A 57 -11.50 27.78 -2.62
N LEU A 58 -12.34 27.17 -1.78
CA LEU A 58 -13.59 26.54 -2.22
C LEU A 58 -14.76 27.48 -1.92
N GLU A 59 -15.64 27.63 -2.91
CA GLU A 59 -16.89 28.37 -2.77
C GLU A 59 -17.97 27.41 -2.26
N PHE A 60 -18.53 27.72 -1.09
CA PHE A 60 -19.71 27.06 -0.56
C PHE A 60 -20.91 27.97 -0.69
N THR A 61 -21.87 27.59 -1.53
CA THR A 61 -23.14 28.30 -1.60
C THR A 61 -24.02 27.85 -0.44
N ARG A 62 -24.27 28.75 0.52
CA ARG A 62 -25.24 28.50 1.60
C ARG A 62 -26.56 29.18 1.23
N THR A 63 -27.64 28.39 1.19
CA THR A 63 -28.99 28.94 1.02
C THR A 63 -29.50 29.40 2.39
N TYR A 64 -29.64 30.71 2.56
CA TYR A 64 -30.36 31.27 3.71
C TYR A 64 -31.80 31.57 3.29
N ASP A 65 -32.74 31.02 4.05
CA ASP A 65 -34.18 31.33 3.96
C ASP A 65 -34.81 31.24 2.56
N GLY A 66 -34.29 30.36 1.69
CA GLY A 66 -34.84 30.08 0.36
C GLY A 66 -34.60 31.15 -0.72
N TYR A 67 -34.03 32.32 -0.38
CA TYR A 67 -33.91 33.44 -1.31
C TYR A 67 -32.55 34.15 -1.31
N THR A 68 -31.70 33.98 -0.29
CA THR A 68 -30.35 34.58 -0.26
C THR A 68 -29.28 33.51 -0.46
N TYR A 69 -28.47 33.69 -1.51
CA TYR A 69 -27.26 32.92 -1.77
C TYR A 69 -26.07 33.73 -1.26
N GLU A 70 -25.53 33.37 -0.11
CA GLU A 70 -24.21 33.88 0.32
C GLU A 70 -23.15 32.84 -0.06
N ALA A 71 -22.13 33.30 -0.79
CA ALA A 71 -20.95 32.51 -1.11
C ALA A 71 -19.97 32.62 0.06
N GLU A 72 -19.80 31.53 0.80
CA GLU A 72 -18.80 31.43 1.86
C GLU A 72 -17.51 30.84 1.27
N TYR A 73 -16.42 31.62 1.29
CA TYR A 73 -15.14 31.19 0.77
C TYR A 73 -14.30 30.58 1.89
N HIS A 74 -14.01 29.28 1.77
CA HIS A 74 -13.11 28.59 2.70
C HIS A 74 -11.74 28.33 2.07
N THR A 75 -10.71 28.79 2.76
CA THR A 75 -9.32 28.64 2.37
C THR A 75 -8.83 27.22 2.65
N VAL A 76 -8.52 26.45 1.59
CA VAL A 76 -8.21 25.01 1.69
C VAL A 76 -6.72 24.67 1.51
N TRP A 77 -5.89 25.63 1.11
CA TRP A 77 -4.46 25.41 0.90
C TRP A 77 -3.69 24.88 2.14
N PRO A 78 -4.04 25.20 3.40
CA PRO A 78 -3.33 24.62 4.55
C PRO A 78 -3.52 23.10 4.65
N ALA A 79 -4.70 22.60 4.31
CA ALA A 79 -4.97 21.16 4.25
C ALA A 79 -4.20 20.50 3.10
N GLY A 80 -4.08 21.19 1.96
CA GLY A 80 -3.24 20.77 0.84
C GLY A 80 -1.77 20.60 1.23
N LEU A 81 -1.19 21.57 1.94
CA LEU A 81 0.19 21.49 2.45
C LEU A 81 0.40 20.34 3.44
N ALA A 82 -0.55 20.10 4.35
CA ALA A 82 -0.48 18.98 5.27
C ALA A 82 -0.47 17.63 4.53
N LEU A 83 -1.26 17.50 3.46
CA LEU A 83 -1.27 16.33 2.59
C LEU A 83 0.02 16.18 1.78
N LEU A 84 0.60 17.28 1.30
CA LEU A 84 1.90 17.25 0.63
C LEU A 84 3.01 16.77 1.59
N ALA A 85 3.05 17.33 2.80
CA ALA A 85 4.04 16.95 3.80
C ALA A 85 3.94 15.46 4.16
N THR A 86 2.72 14.98 4.44
CA THR A 86 2.48 13.57 4.76
C THR A 86 2.75 12.64 3.57
N GLY A 87 2.42 13.04 2.35
CA GLY A 87 2.74 12.30 1.13
C GLY A 87 4.25 12.14 0.91
N VAL A 88 5.02 13.22 1.07
CA VAL A 88 6.50 13.19 0.98
C VAL A 88 7.11 12.33 2.08
N LEU A 89 6.61 12.44 3.31
CA LEU A 89 7.05 11.61 4.44
C LEU A 89 6.78 10.11 4.19
N GLY A 90 5.61 9.77 3.65
CA GLY A 90 5.27 8.39 3.31
C GLY A 90 6.15 7.82 2.19
N LEU A 91 6.43 8.62 1.16
CA LEU A 91 7.31 8.23 0.05
C LEU A 91 8.76 8.03 0.50
N THR A 92 9.27 8.92 1.34
CA THR A 92 10.64 8.79 1.87
C THR A 92 10.76 7.55 2.77
N ALA A 93 9.78 7.29 3.63
CA ALA A 93 9.75 6.07 4.45
C ALA A 93 9.69 4.78 3.59
N ALA A 94 8.83 4.75 2.56
CA ALA A 94 8.74 3.62 1.63
C ALA A 94 10.04 3.39 0.84
N ALA A 95 10.69 4.47 0.40
CA ALA A 95 11.98 4.41 -0.29
C ALA A 95 13.08 3.85 0.62
N ILE A 96 13.15 4.30 1.88
CA ILE A 96 14.11 3.78 2.87
C ILE A 96 13.85 2.29 3.14
N ALA A 97 12.60 1.90 3.37
CA ALA A 97 12.24 0.50 3.59
C ALA A 97 12.64 -0.38 2.40
N THR A 98 12.46 0.11 1.17
CA THR A 98 12.86 -0.57 -0.05
C THR A 98 14.38 -0.69 -0.16
N ALA A 99 15.12 0.38 0.14
CA ALA A 99 16.58 0.37 0.13
C ALA A 99 17.16 -0.63 1.15
N LEU A 100 16.57 -0.70 2.35
CA LEU A 100 16.97 -1.67 3.39
C LEU A 100 16.71 -3.12 2.95
N MET A 101 15.60 -3.39 2.25
CA MET A 101 15.31 -4.72 1.71
C MET A 101 16.27 -5.14 0.59
N LEU A 102 16.80 -4.18 -0.17
CA LEU A 102 17.71 -4.43 -1.29
C LEU A 102 19.18 -4.51 -0.88
N THR A 103 19.52 -4.16 0.37
CA THR A 103 20.91 -4.16 0.84
C THR A 103 21.37 -5.60 1.11
N PRO A 104 22.37 -6.13 0.40
CA PRO A 104 22.94 -7.45 0.67
C PRO A 104 23.53 -7.47 2.08
N ARG A 105 23.25 -8.52 2.87
CA ARG A 105 23.93 -8.71 4.16
C ARG A 105 25.44 -8.77 3.89
N PRO A 106 26.26 -7.96 4.58
CA PRO A 106 27.70 -8.11 4.48
C PRO A 106 28.03 -9.51 4.99
N ALA A 107 28.55 -10.36 4.10
CA ALA A 107 29.17 -11.61 4.49
C ALA A 107 30.33 -11.23 5.41
N LEU A 108 30.16 -11.42 6.71
CA LEU A 108 31.26 -11.44 7.65
C LEU A 108 32.09 -12.68 7.28
N ASP A 109 33.02 -12.49 6.34
CA ASP A 109 34.07 -13.44 6.02
C ASP A 109 35.00 -13.49 7.24
N SER A 110 34.77 -14.49 8.10
CA SER A 110 35.67 -14.83 9.20
C SER A 110 36.91 -15.50 8.63
N ARG A 111 38.01 -14.74 8.54
CA ARG A 111 39.37 -15.26 8.40
C ARG A 111 40.13 -15.09 9.69
#